data_AF-A0A7V2EEG5-F1
#
_entry.id   AF-A0A7V2EEG5-F1
#
_cell.length_a   1.000
_cell.length_b   1.000
_cell.length_c   1.000
_cell.angle_alpha   90.00
_cell.angle_beta   90.00
_cell.angle_gamma   90.00
#
_symmetry.space_group_name_H-M   'P 1'
#
loop_
_entity.id
_entity.type
_entity.pdbx_description
1 polymer ?
#
loop_
_entity_poly.entity_id
_entity_poly.type
_entity_poly.pdbx_seq_one_letter_code
_entity_poly.pdbx_strand_id
1 'polypeptide(L)'
;MNKIKIFIITILFGCSKTLSQPQDNPPQINSFAVSRSIGPIPLNVTFSWSVYDTDKDSISCYLDVDSDGVAEAVIKDCSTNNTFSWTYNISRIYNVTLTAFDKYGQSSSKTLTIRACRVLSDNNHNVPSNNFITLPPFNTNAGDSLYIKAYVVSGNQIDYIKLTNLVDTLFSYSNFQANTFAIYIPQYRQYQLILGNTTSTNKTYHLTVILNAPDCQ
;
A
#
# COMPACT_ATOMS: atom_id res chain seq x y z
N MET A 1 70.45 53.26 14.66
CA MET A 1 69.09 52.68 14.61
C MET A 1 68.96 51.76 13.39
N ASN A 2 68.77 50.48 13.70
CA ASN A 2 68.28 49.29 12.95
C ASN A 2 68.54 49.10 11.44
N LYS A 3 69.44 48.14 11.15
CA LYS A 3 69.56 47.41 9.88
C LYS A 3 68.45 46.35 9.80
N ILE A 4 67.61 46.40 8.77
CA ILE A 4 66.59 45.37 8.48
C ILE A 4 67.24 44.28 7.61
N LYS A 5 67.26 43.04 8.11
CA LYS A 5 67.64 41.85 7.33
C LYS A 5 66.39 41.26 6.68
N ILE A 6 66.37 41.19 5.36
CA ILE A 6 65.33 40.52 4.58
C ILE A 6 65.64 39.02 4.56
N PHE A 7 64.75 38.21 5.13
CA PHE A 7 64.79 36.75 5.08
C PHE A 7 63.88 36.30 3.94
N ILE A 8 64.47 35.72 2.89
CA ILE A 8 63.73 35.15 1.77
C ILE A 8 63.27 33.75 2.21
N ILE A 9 61.97 33.58 2.41
CA ILE A 9 61.33 32.29 2.68
C ILE A 9 60.98 31.67 1.33
N THR A 10 61.71 30.62 0.96
CA THR A 10 61.41 29.78 -0.21
C THR A 10 60.25 28.84 0.16
N ILE A 11 59.06 29.13 -0.35
CA ILE A 11 57.89 28.25 -0.18
C ILE A 11 58.05 27.08 -1.17
N LEU A 12 58.36 25.90 -0.64
CA LEU A 12 58.28 24.65 -1.39
C LEU A 12 56.80 24.31 -1.63
N PHE A 13 56.36 24.36 -2.89
CA PHE A 13 55.10 23.76 -3.30
C PHE A 13 55.23 22.23 -3.19
N GLY A 14 54.77 21.69 -2.07
CA GLY A 14 54.49 20.26 -1.96
C GLY A 14 53.33 19.91 -2.90
N CYS A 15 53.56 18.94 -3.79
CA CYS A 15 52.54 18.38 -4.65
C CYS A 15 51.46 17.73 -3.78
N SER A 16 50.28 18.35 -3.65
CA SER A 16 49.11 17.71 -3.05
C SER A 16 48.65 16.60 -3.96
N LYS A 17 49.07 15.37 -3.64
CA LYS A 17 48.52 14.16 -4.23
C LYS A 17 47.08 14.03 -3.73
N THR A 18 46.11 14.51 -4.51
CA THR A 18 44.70 14.17 -4.31
C THR A 18 44.58 12.66 -4.47
N LEU A 19 44.43 11.95 -3.35
CA LEU A 19 44.01 10.55 -3.37
C LEU A 19 42.61 10.55 -4.01
N SER A 20 42.50 10.12 -5.27
CA SER A 20 41.21 9.75 -5.82
C SER A 20 40.69 8.60 -4.96
N GLN A 21 39.65 8.85 -4.16
CA GLN A 21 38.92 7.73 -3.56
C GLN A 21 38.51 6.79 -4.70
N PRO A 22 38.65 5.47 -4.53
CA PRO A 22 38.08 4.54 -5.50
C PRO A 22 36.61 4.92 -5.71
N GLN A 23 36.20 5.03 -6.96
CA GLN A 23 34.81 5.29 -7.30
C GLN A 23 33.98 4.15 -6.73
N ASP A 24 33.11 4.48 -5.79
CA ASP A 24 32.21 3.56 -5.13
C ASP A 24 30.85 3.61 -5.84
N ASN A 25 30.25 2.46 -6.12
CA ASN A 25 28.96 2.36 -6.78
C ASN A 25 27.90 1.92 -5.77
N PRO A 26 26.69 2.50 -5.80
CA PRO A 26 25.64 2.07 -4.89
C PRO A 26 25.25 0.61 -5.13
N PRO A 27 24.73 -0.08 -4.10
CA PRO A 27 24.25 -1.44 -4.24
C PRO A 27 23.06 -1.47 -5.21
N GLN A 28 22.90 -2.58 -5.93
CA GLN A 28 21.81 -2.81 -6.88
C GLN A 28 20.80 -3.83 -6.33
N ILE A 29 19.52 -3.48 -6.36
CA ILE A 29 18.43 -4.43 -6.08
C ILE A 29 17.98 -5.08 -7.40
N ASN A 30 18.49 -6.28 -7.67
CA ASN A 30 18.17 -7.07 -8.86
C ASN A 30 16.70 -7.47 -8.89
N SER A 31 16.19 -8.00 -7.78
CA SER A 31 14.79 -8.39 -7.62
C SER A 31 14.25 -8.01 -6.26
N PHE A 32 12.95 -7.69 -6.22
CA PHE A 32 12.16 -7.55 -5.00
C PHE A 32 10.77 -8.10 -5.30
N ALA A 33 10.35 -9.13 -4.57
CA ALA A 33 9.13 -9.89 -4.82
C ALA A 33 8.40 -10.22 -3.51
N VAL A 34 7.16 -10.66 -3.65
CA VAL A 34 6.30 -11.07 -2.54
C VAL A 34 5.51 -12.32 -2.95
N SER A 35 5.28 -13.24 -2.01
CA SER A 35 4.51 -14.47 -2.26
C SER A 35 3.06 -14.21 -2.68
N ARG A 36 2.44 -13.13 -2.19
CA ARG A 36 1.11 -12.66 -2.58
C ARG A 36 1.00 -11.15 -2.36
N SER A 37 0.50 -10.42 -3.36
CA SER A 37 0.38 -8.95 -3.31
C SER A 37 -1.04 -8.45 -2.98
N ILE A 38 -2.02 -9.34 -2.84
CA ILE A 38 -3.42 -9.01 -2.58
C ILE A 38 -4.09 -10.15 -1.83
N GLY A 39 -4.94 -9.88 -0.86
CA GLY A 39 -5.76 -10.91 -0.20
C GLY A 39 -6.44 -10.43 1.08
N PRO A 40 -7.41 -11.21 1.59
CA PRO A 40 -8.18 -10.83 2.77
C PRO A 40 -7.30 -10.78 4.02
N ILE A 41 -7.60 -9.87 4.93
CA ILE A 41 -6.99 -9.85 6.26
C ILE A 41 -7.49 -11.04 7.12
N PRO A 42 -6.62 -11.69 7.93
CA PRO A 42 -5.18 -11.47 8.00
C PRO A 42 -4.44 -12.01 6.76
N LEU A 43 -3.63 -11.17 6.12
CA LEU A 43 -2.88 -11.51 4.91
C LEU A 43 -1.42 -11.83 5.27
N ASN A 44 -1.06 -13.10 5.21
CA ASN A 44 0.30 -13.57 5.43
C ASN A 44 1.11 -13.53 4.14
N VAL A 45 2.28 -12.91 4.17
CA VAL A 45 3.17 -12.78 3.02
C VAL A 45 4.62 -13.09 3.39
N THR A 46 5.40 -13.45 2.39
CA THR A 46 6.85 -13.55 2.48
C THR A 46 7.46 -12.72 1.35
N PHE A 47 8.26 -11.74 1.73
CA PHE A 47 9.09 -10.96 0.83
C PHE A 47 10.37 -11.72 0.50
N SER A 48 10.85 -11.55 -0.72
CA SER A 48 12.15 -12.05 -1.15
C SER A 48 12.83 -11.05 -2.06
N TRP A 49 14.17 -11.03 -2.03
CA TRP A 49 14.95 -10.11 -2.85
C TRP A 49 16.28 -10.70 -3.30
N SER A 50 16.92 -10.00 -4.22
CA SER A 50 18.32 -10.23 -4.60
C SER A 50 18.97 -8.87 -4.71
N VAL A 51 20.06 -8.70 -3.97
CA VAL A 51 20.90 -7.50 -3.99
C VAL A 51 22.33 -7.86 -4.35
N TYR A 52 23.04 -6.93 -4.97
CA TYR A 52 24.41 -7.10 -5.39
C TYR A 52 25.14 -5.77 -5.35
N ASP A 53 26.42 -5.80 -5.01
CA ASP A 53 27.30 -4.64 -5.03
C ASP A 53 28.49 -4.95 -5.94
N THR A 54 28.75 -4.06 -6.91
CA THR A 54 29.79 -4.31 -7.92
C THR A 54 31.19 -4.20 -7.33
N ASP A 55 31.35 -3.34 -6.32
CA ASP A 55 32.59 -3.13 -5.58
C ASP A 55 32.81 -4.19 -4.49
N LYS A 56 31.83 -5.10 -4.32
CA LYS A 56 31.81 -6.21 -3.36
C LYS A 56 31.76 -5.74 -1.91
N ASP A 57 31.11 -4.61 -1.70
CA ASP A 57 30.87 -4.10 -0.36
C ASP A 57 29.79 -4.88 0.38
N SER A 58 29.85 -4.80 1.71
CA SER A 58 28.82 -5.37 2.57
C SER A 58 27.53 -4.57 2.43
N ILE A 59 26.41 -5.26 2.20
CA ILE A 59 25.10 -4.62 1.97
C ILE A 59 24.18 -4.89 3.16
N SER A 60 23.65 -3.82 3.73
CA SER A 60 22.54 -3.87 4.69
C SER A 60 21.24 -3.41 4.03
N CYS A 61 20.10 -3.95 4.46
CA CYS A 61 18.80 -3.59 3.93
C CYS A 61 17.84 -3.16 5.02
N TYR A 62 17.08 -2.10 4.75
CA TYR A 62 15.93 -1.65 5.53
C TYR A 62 14.68 -2.00 4.75
N LEU A 63 13.74 -2.67 5.41
CA LEU A 63 12.45 -3.05 4.82
C LEU A 63 11.34 -2.40 5.65
N ASP A 64 10.69 -1.40 5.04
CA ASP A 64 9.47 -0.75 5.52
C ASP A 64 8.28 -1.46 4.85
N VAL A 65 7.51 -2.21 5.64
CA VAL A 65 6.39 -3.02 5.16
C VAL A 65 5.03 -2.38 5.38
N ASP A 66 4.91 -1.37 6.23
CA ASP A 66 3.63 -0.72 6.54
C ASP A 66 3.48 0.70 5.96
N SER A 67 4.53 1.18 5.29
CA SER A 67 4.62 2.45 4.55
C SER A 67 4.54 3.69 5.44
N ASP A 68 4.99 3.59 6.68
CA ASP A 68 5.08 4.73 7.60
C ASP A 68 6.44 5.47 7.54
N GLY A 69 7.39 4.95 6.76
CA GLY A 69 8.74 5.50 6.62
C GLY A 69 9.74 4.98 7.65
N VAL A 70 9.33 4.08 8.54
CA VAL A 70 10.16 3.34 9.49
C VAL A 70 10.32 1.91 8.99
N ALA A 71 11.48 1.32 9.22
CA ALA A 71 11.75 -0.04 8.80
C ALA A 71 11.35 -1.03 9.90
N GLU A 72 10.47 -1.98 9.56
CA GLU A 72 10.12 -3.11 10.45
C GLU A 72 11.25 -4.14 10.51
N ALA A 73 12.11 -4.17 9.48
CA ALA A 73 13.27 -5.06 9.46
C ALA A 73 14.55 -4.35 9.01
N VAL A 74 15.62 -4.57 9.78
CA VAL A 74 16.99 -4.18 9.45
C VAL A 74 17.84 -5.43 9.29
N ILE A 75 18.27 -5.72 8.07
CA ILE A 75 19.02 -6.92 7.69
C ILE A 75 20.46 -6.55 7.37
N LYS A 76 21.43 -7.00 8.19
CA LYS A 76 22.84 -6.58 8.05
C LYS A 76 23.59 -7.20 6.87
N ASP A 77 23.25 -8.43 6.50
CA ASP A 77 23.81 -9.13 5.33
C ASP A 77 22.65 -9.59 4.45
N CYS A 78 22.06 -8.64 3.73
CA CYS A 78 20.84 -8.89 2.96
C CYS A 78 21.10 -9.53 1.59
N SER A 79 22.37 -9.73 1.23
CA SER A 79 22.78 -10.53 0.08
C SER A 79 22.56 -12.03 0.30
N THR A 80 22.68 -12.49 1.55
CA THR A 80 22.47 -13.90 1.94
C THR A 80 21.15 -14.10 2.70
N ASN A 81 20.78 -13.15 3.57
CA ASN A 81 19.51 -13.17 4.29
C ASN A 81 18.47 -12.39 3.50
N ASN A 82 17.83 -13.06 2.56
CA ASN A 82 17.07 -12.40 1.51
C ASN A 82 15.56 -12.67 1.54
N THR A 83 15.03 -13.00 2.72
CA THR A 83 13.59 -13.23 2.94
C THR A 83 13.11 -12.61 4.24
N PHE A 84 11.85 -12.18 4.27
CA PHE A 84 11.18 -11.67 5.47
C PHE A 84 9.69 -11.95 5.42
N SER A 85 9.09 -12.45 6.51
CA SER A 85 7.66 -12.74 6.57
C SER A 85 6.91 -11.69 7.39
N TRP A 86 5.69 -11.36 6.96
CA TRP A 86 4.85 -10.34 7.59
C TRP A 86 3.36 -10.71 7.52
N THR A 87 2.57 -10.20 8.46
CA THR A 87 1.12 -10.38 8.48
C THR A 87 0.41 -9.02 8.52
N TYR A 88 -0.36 -8.72 7.48
CA TYR A 88 -1.22 -7.55 7.44
C TYR A 88 -2.57 -7.85 8.08
N ASN A 89 -2.86 -7.20 9.22
CA ASN A 89 -4.11 -7.37 9.96
C ASN A 89 -5.13 -6.25 9.73
N ILE A 90 -4.70 -5.17 9.07
CA ILE A 90 -5.53 -4.01 8.78
C ILE A 90 -5.70 -3.92 7.27
N SER A 91 -6.93 -3.70 6.82
CA SER A 91 -7.17 -3.51 5.39
C SER A 91 -6.66 -2.13 4.97
N ARG A 92 -5.72 -2.12 4.02
CA ARG A 92 -5.09 -0.92 3.47
C ARG A 92 -4.30 -1.31 2.21
N ILE A 93 -3.97 -0.31 1.40
CA ILE A 93 -2.97 -0.41 0.33
C ILE A 93 -1.62 0.04 0.91
N TYR A 94 -0.64 -0.87 0.95
CA TYR A 94 0.72 -0.64 1.46
C TYR A 94 1.70 -0.51 0.28
N ASN A 95 2.57 0.48 0.31
CA ASN A 95 3.70 0.66 -0.60
C ASN A 95 5.01 0.27 0.12
N VAL A 96 5.23 -1.04 0.20
CA VAL A 96 6.39 -1.65 0.87
C VAL A 96 7.67 -1.22 0.17
N THR A 97 8.66 -0.75 0.92
CA THR A 97 9.93 -0.27 0.38
C THR A 97 11.10 -1.04 0.97
N LEU A 98 11.89 -1.67 0.09
CA LEU A 98 13.20 -2.21 0.41
C LEU A 98 14.26 -1.18 0.01
N THR A 99 15.12 -0.78 0.94
CA THR A 99 16.26 0.08 0.69
C THR A 99 17.55 -0.64 1.08
N ALA A 100 18.47 -0.79 0.13
CA ALA A 100 19.78 -1.39 0.33
C ALA A 100 20.83 -0.29 0.50
N PHE A 101 21.77 -0.48 1.42
CA PHE A 101 22.87 0.43 1.73
C PHE A 101 24.21 -0.32 1.70
N ASP A 102 25.22 0.27 1.08
CA ASP A 102 26.60 -0.18 1.24
C ASP A 102 27.22 0.36 2.56
N LYS A 103 28.49 0.05 2.79
CA LYS A 103 29.22 0.46 4.01
C LYS A 103 29.63 1.94 4.02
N TYR A 104 29.60 2.61 2.87
CA TYR A 104 29.90 4.04 2.72
C TYR A 104 28.64 4.91 2.74
N GLY A 105 27.46 4.28 2.77
CA GLY A 105 26.16 4.90 2.92
C GLY A 105 25.46 5.24 1.61
N GLN A 106 25.96 4.80 0.44
CA GLN A 106 25.14 4.93 -0.77
C GLN A 106 24.04 3.87 -0.76
N SER A 107 22.98 4.15 -1.51
CA SER A 107 21.76 3.35 -1.41
C SER A 107 20.99 3.23 -2.71
N SER A 108 20.20 2.17 -2.82
CA SER A 108 19.14 2.02 -3.81
C SER A 108 17.86 1.50 -3.15
N SER A 109 16.71 1.79 -3.77
CA SER A 109 15.40 1.36 -3.24
C SER A 109 14.53 0.73 -4.32
N LYS A 110 13.66 -0.20 -3.92
CA LYS A 110 12.55 -0.73 -4.72
C LYS A 110 11.29 -0.80 -3.89
N THR A 111 10.16 -0.57 -4.55
CA THR A 111 8.83 -0.58 -3.92
C THR A 111 7.93 -1.64 -4.54
N LEU A 112 7.10 -2.26 -3.71
CA LEU A 112 5.99 -3.13 -4.11
C LEU A 112 4.69 -2.66 -3.47
N THR A 113 3.58 -2.84 -4.17
CA THR A 113 2.26 -2.55 -3.62
C THR A 113 1.60 -3.83 -3.10
N ILE A 114 1.21 -3.83 -1.83
CA ILE A 114 0.38 -4.87 -1.20
C ILE A 114 -1.02 -4.33 -0.94
N ARG A 115 -2.05 -5.12 -1.26
CA ARG A 115 -3.46 -4.79 -1.02
C ARG A 115 -4.07 -5.76 -0.03
N ALA A 116 -4.02 -5.41 1.25
CA ALA A 116 -4.75 -6.14 2.28
C ALA A 116 -6.20 -5.68 2.28
N CYS A 117 -7.14 -6.58 1.99
CA CYS A 117 -8.54 -6.24 1.80
C CYS A 117 -9.43 -6.78 2.92
N ARG A 118 -10.61 -6.19 3.06
CA ARG A 118 -11.66 -6.66 3.96
C ARG A 118 -12.95 -6.84 3.18
N VAL A 119 -13.45 -8.07 3.16
CA VAL A 119 -14.78 -8.40 2.60
C VAL A 119 -15.83 -8.02 3.63
N LEU A 120 -16.75 -7.13 3.24
CA LEU A 120 -17.84 -6.65 4.10
C LEU A 120 -19.14 -7.40 3.83
N SER A 121 -19.34 -7.85 2.60
CA SER A 121 -20.46 -8.71 2.19
C SER A 121 -20.08 -9.41 0.89
N ASP A 122 -20.49 -10.66 0.72
CA ASP A 122 -20.38 -11.39 -0.53
C ASP A 122 -21.48 -12.46 -0.58
N ASN A 123 -22.73 -12.00 -0.66
CA ASN A 123 -23.88 -12.86 -0.48
C ASN A 123 -25.15 -12.28 -1.12
N ASN A 124 -26.18 -13.12 -1.20
CA ASN A 124 -27.53 -12.72 -1.58
C ASN A 124 -28.21 -12.02 -0.41
N HIS A 125 -28.96 -10.96 -0.72
CA HIS A 125 -29.74 -10.17 0.20
C HIS A 125 -31.18 -10.07 -0.29
N ASN A 126 -32.14 -10.42 0.58
CA ASN A 126 -33.56 -10.24 0.29
C ASN A 126 -34.00 -8.87 0.76
N VAL A 127 -34.54 -8.07 -0.16
CA VAL A 127 -35.06 -6.73 0.11
C VAL A 127 -36.59 -6.78 0.00
N PRO A 128 -37.33 -6.63 1.12
CA PRO A 128 -38.79 -6.71 1.10
C PRO A 128 -39.43 -5.67 0.19
N SER A 129 -40.66 -5.93 -0.25
CA SER A 129 -41.44 -4.99 -1.04
C SER A 129 -41.59 -3.63 -0.32
N ASN A 130 -41.46 -2.56 -1.09
CA ASN A 130 -41.55 -1.17 -0.63
C ASN A 130 -40.74 -0.90 0.66
N ASN A 131 -39.54 -1.47 0.75
CA ASN A 131 -38.69 -1.41 1.93
C ASN A 131 -37.21 -1.35 1.53
N PHE A 132 -36.36 -1.20 2.53
CA PHE A 132 -34.92 -1.28 2.40
C PHE A 132 -34.34 -2.20 3.46
N ILE A 133 -33.11 -2.63 3.22
CA ILE A 133 -32.27 -3.23 4.25
C ILE A 133 -30.99 -2.41 4.41
N THR A 134 -30.44 -2.44 5.61
CA THR A 134 -29.15 -1.83 5.93
C THR A 134 -28.17 -2.94 6.24
N LEU A 135 -27.04 -2.96 5.52
CA LEU A 135 -25.95 -3.87 5.84
C LEU A 135 -25.27 -3.45 7.15
N PRO A 136 -24.56 -4.36 7.84
CA PRO A 136 -23.80 -4.01 9.02
C PRO A 136 -22.88 -2.79 8.78
N PRO A 137 -22.89 -1.80 9.70
CA PRO A 137 -22.01 -0.64 9.57
C PRO A 137 -20.53 -1.04 9.62
N PHE A 138 -19.69 -0.26 8.97
CA PHE A 138 -18.25 -0.49 8.95
C PHE A 138 -17.46 0.83 9.04
N ASN A 139 -16.34 0.79 9.76
CA ASN A 139 -15.43 1.93 9.87
C ASN A 139 -14.42 1.89 8.73
N THR A 140 -14.14 3.05 8.13
CA THR A 140 -13.11 3.24 7.09
C THR A 140 -12.30 4.48 7.38
N ASN A 141 -11.09 4.55 6.82
CA ASN A 141 -10.21 5.70 6.90
C ASN A 141 -10.38 6.61 5.67
N ALA A 142 -9.99 7.87 5.81
CA ALA A 142 -9.76 8.72 4.65
C ALA A 142 -8.71 8.05 3.74
N GLY A 143 -8.96 8.01 2.43
CA GLY A 143 -8.05 7.35 1.49
C GLY A 143 -8.46 5.93 1.11
N ASP A 144 -9.30 5.26 1.91
CA ASP A 144 -9.77 3.91 1.56
C ASP A 144 -10.59 3.92 0.27
N SER A 145 -10.55 2.82 -0.47
CA SER A 145 -11.40 2.59 -1.64
C SER A 145 -12.42 1.50 -1.35
N LEU A 146 -13.71 1.78 -1.54
CA LEU A 146 -14.79 0.82 -1.42
C LEU A 146 -15.22 0.33 -2.80
N TYR A 147 -15.12 -0.97 -3.04
CA TYR A 147 -15.57 -1.63 -4.25
C TYR A 147 -16.91 -2.31 -3.98
N ILE A 148 -17.88 -2.02 -4.82
CA ILE A 148 -19.23 -2.59 -4.73
C ILE A 148 -19.56 -3.23 -6.08
N LYS A 149 -19.84 -4.52 -6.09
CA LYS A 149 -20.42 -5.22 -7.24
C LYS A 149 -21.80 -5.71 -6.83
N ALA A 150 -22.81 -5.35 -7.62
CA ALA A 150 -24.18 -5.74 -7.32
C ALA A 150 -24.88 -6.22 -8.58
N TYR A 151 -25.72 -7.25 -8.47
CA TYR A 151 -26.59 -7.71 -9.54
C TYR A 151 -27.89 -8.31 -9.03
N VAL A 152 -28.92 -8.26 -9.88
CA VAL A 152 -30.24 -8.85 -9.59
C VAL A 152 -30.16 -10.37 -9.59
N VAL A 153 -30.69 -10.98 -8.52
CA VAL A 153 -30.93 -12.43 -8.43
C VAL A 153 -32.41 -12.74 -8.66
N SER A 154 -33.31 -11.91 -8.13
CA SER A 154 -34.75 -12.00 -8.39
C SER A 154 -35.38 -10.61 -8.53
N GLY A 155 -36.38 -10.50 -9.41
CA GLY A 155 -36.95 -9.23 -9.87
C GLY A 155 -36.30 -8.73 -11.15
N ASN A 156 -36.51 -7.46 -11.49
CA ASN A 156 -36.12 -6.90 -12.80
C ASN A 156 -34.96 -5.91 -12.72
N GLN A 157 -34.75 -5.29 -11.55
CA GLN A 157 -33.73 -4.28 -11.29
C GLN A 157 -33.48 -4.13 -9.78
N ILE A 158 -32.29 -3.66 -9.43
CA ILE A 158 -31.96 -3.03 -8.16
C ILE A 158 -32.51 -1.60 -8.21
N ASP A 159 -33.41 -1.26 -7.28
CA ASP A 159 -34.06 0.05 -7.30
C ASP A 159 -33.11 1.14 -6.83
N TYR A 160 -32.41 0.93 -5.71
CA TYR A 160 -31.25 1.75 -5.37
C TYR A 160 -30.26 1.07 -4.43
N ILE A 161 -29.01 1.52 -4.53
CA ILE A 161 -27.96 1.35 -3.54
C ILE A 161 -27.57 2.73 -3.03
N LYS A 162 -27.35 2.83 -1.71
CA LYS A 162 -26.93 4.07 -1.07
C LYS A 162 -25.82 3.80 -0.07
N LEU A 163 -24.76 4.59 -0.11
CA LEU A 163 -23.70 4.64 0.90
C LEU A 163 -23.83 5.94 1.69
N THR A 164 -23.91 5.84 3.01
CA THR A 164 -24.11 6.99 3.91
C THR A 164 -23.30 6.84 5.19
N ASN A 165 -22.98 7.96 5.82
CA ASN A 165 -22.39 8.01 7.16
C ASN A 165 -23.43 8.48 8.22
N LEU A 166 -24.72 8.28 7.93
CA LEU A 166 -25.90 8.76 8.68
C LEU A 166 -26.12 10.28 8.71
N VAL A 167 -25.11 11.07 8.38
CA VAL A 167 -25.21 12.53 8.25
C VAL A 167 -25.43 12.91 6.78
N ASP A 168 -24.61 12.35 5.91
CA ASP A 168 -24.54 12.65 4.49
C ASP A 168 -24.68 11.37 3.65
N THR A 169 -25.13 11.55 2.41
CA THR A 169 -25.09 10.50 1.39
C THR A 169 -23.84 10.67 0.57
N LEU A 170 -22.90 9.73 0.68
CA LEU A 170 -21.66 9.77 -0.10
C LEU A 170 -21.88 9.28 -1.54
N PHE A 171 -22.76 8.29 -1.70
CA PHE A 171 -23.06 7.71 -3.00
C PHE A 171 -24.49 7.20 -3.03
N SER A 172 -25.16 7.39 -4.17
CA SER A 172 -26.43 6.75 -4.45
C SER A 172 -26.53 6.46 -5.94
N TYR A 173 -27.06 5.29 -6.28
CA TYR A 173 -27.28 4.87 -7.65
C TYR A 173 -28.53 4.01 -7.73
N SER A 174 -29.29 4.14 -8.81
CA SER A 174 -30.65 3.60 -8.92
C SER A 174 -30.95 3.01 -10.28
N ASN A 175 -31.96 2.14 -10.34
CA ASN A 175 -32.54 1.56 -11.55
C ASN A 175 -31.52 0.85 -12.46
N PHE A 176 -30.95 -0.26 -11.97
CA PHE A 176 -29.96 -1.03 -12.72
C PHE A 176 -30.03 -2.52 -12.47
N GLN A 177 -29.56 -3.33 -13.42
CA GLN A 177 -29.58 -4.79 -13.32
C GLN A 177 -28.29 -5.37 -12.72
N ALA A 178 -27.15 -4.84 -13.15
CA ALA A 178 -25.84 -5.20 -12.63
C ALA A 178 -24.89 -4.02 -12.81
N ASN A 179 -24.04 -3.75 -11.82
CA ASN A 179 -23.02 -2.72 -11.92
C ASN A 179 -21.88 -2.96 -10.93
N THR A 180 -20.73 -2.35 -11.22
CA THR A 180 -19.56 -2.30 -10.35
C THR A 180 -19.20 -0.85 -10.10
N PHE A 181 -18.97 -0.50 -8.85
CA PHE A 181 -18.63 0.83 -8.39
C PHE A 181 -17.31 0.81 -7.63
N ALA A 182 -16.49 1.83 -7.83
CA ALA A 182 -15.33 2.13 -7.00
C ALA A 182 -15.55 3.52 -6.38
N ILE A 183 -15.60 3.58 -5.05
CA ILE A 183 -15.94 4.79 -4.30
C ILE A 183 -14.77 5.13 -3.38
N TYR A 184 -14.25 6.34 -3.51
CA TYR A 184 -13.22 6.85 -2.61
C TYR A 184 -13.84 7.32 -1.28
N ILE A 185 -13.24 6.92 -0.16
CA ILE A 185 -13.67 7.35 1.18
C ILE A 185 -12.96 8.66 1.54
N PRO A 186 -13.70 9.77 1.70
CA PRO A 186 -13.09 11.09 1.90
C PRO A 186 -12.60 11.34 3.33
N GLN A 187 -13.16 10.65 4.31
CA GLN A 187 -12.89 10.90 5.73
C GLN A 187 -13.09 9.65 6.58
N TYR A 188 -12.37 9.59 7.70
CA TYR A 188 -12.57 8.56 8.71
C TYR A 188 -13.94 8.70 9.38
N ARG A 189 -14.84 7.74 9.10
CA ARG A 189 -16.18 7.66 9.71
C ARG A 189 -16.68 6.22 9.68
N GLN A 190 -17.79 5.99 10.38
CA GLN A 190 -18.63 4.81 10.17
C GLN A 190 -19.53 5.04 8.95
N TYR A 191 -19.56 4.09 8.03
CA TYR A 191 -20.43 4.09 6.86
C TYR A 191 -21.38 2.89 6.89
N GLN A 192 -22.50 3.03 6.20
CA GLN A 192 -23.52 2.01 6.02
C GLN A 192 -23.94 1.94 4.56
N LEU A 193 -24.13 0.72 4.08
CA LEU A 193 -24.71 0.47 2.77
C LEU A 193 -26.19 0.09 2.92
N ILE A 194 -27.04 0.71 2.11
CA ILE A 194 -28.48 0.49 2.09
C ILE A 194 -28.85 -0.03 0.70
N LEU A 195 -29.63 -1.12 0.68
CA LEU A 195 -30.25 -1.66 -0.52
C LEU A 195 -31.76 -1.42 -0.44
N GLY A 196 -32.31 -0.76 -1.45
CA GLY A 196 -33.72 -0.41 -1.49
C GLY A 196 -34.51 -1.15 -2.58
N ASN A 197 -35.77 -1.43 -2.26
CA ASN A 197 -36.78 -1.97 -3.16
C ASN A 197 -38.06 -1.14 -3.04
N THR A 198 -38.42 -0.43 -4.10
CA THR A 198 -39.61 0.43 -4.16
C THR A 198 -40.80 -0.26 -4.84
N THR A 199 -40.68 -1.55 -5.16
CA THR A 199 -41.75 -2.31 -5.84
C THR A 199 -42.62 -3.07 -4.86
N SER A 200 -43.78 -3.53 -5.33
CA SER A 200 -44.75 -4.28 -4.54
C SER A 200 -44.39 -5.76 -4.31
N THR A 201 -43.28 -6.25 -4.89
CA THR A 201 -42.80 -7.62 -4.70
C THR A 201 -41.44 -7.64 -4.02
N ASN A 202 -41.15 -8.70 -3.27
CA ASN A 202 -39.82 -8.90 -2.71
C ASN A 202 -38.80 -9.11 -3.85
N LYS A 203 -37.58 -8.64 -3.64
CA LYS A 203 -36.48 -8.82 -4.57
C LYS A 203 -35.26 -9.38 -3.86
N THR A 204 -34.39 -10.03 -4.62
CA THR A 204 -33.12 -10.58 -4.13
C THR A 204 -31.99 -10.00 -4.97
N TYR A 205 -30.98 -9.47 -4.30
CA TYR A 205 -29.78 -8.92 -4.94
C TYR A 205 -28.57 -9.67 -4.43
N HIS A 206 -27.63 -10.00 -5.32
CA HIS A 206 -26.30 -10.41 -4.90
C HIS A 206 -25.43 -9.17 -4.76
N LEU A 207 -24.68 -9.10 -3.67
CA LEU A 207 -23.86 -7.95 -3.37
C LEU A 207 -22.49 -8.42 -2.85
N THR A 208 -21.45 -7.97 -3.54
CA THR A 208 -20.06 -8.08 -3.09
C THR A 208 -19.58 -6.67 -2.73
N VAL A 209 -19.13 -6.49 -1.49
CA VAL A 209 -18.62 -5.22 -0.95
C VAL A 209 -17.25 -5.47 -0.35
N ILE A 210 -16.23 -4.81 -0.88
CA ILE A 210 -14.84 -5.04 -0.49
C ILE A 210 -14.11 -3.71 -0.29
N LEU A 211 -13.31 -3.61 0.77
CA LEU A 211 -12.41 -2.49 0.99
C LEU A 211 -11.02 -2.77 0.42
N ASN A 212 -10.45 -1.73 -0.20
CA ASN A 212 -9.07 -1.58 -0.64
C ASN A 212 -8.56 -2.54 -1.72
N ALA A 213 -9.35 -3.53 -2.16
CA ALA A 213 -9.04 -4.33 -3.35
C ALA A 213 -10.30 -4.93 -4.01
N PRO A 214 -10.52 -4.78 -5.33
CA PRO A 214 -11.71 -5.33 -6.00
C PRO A 214 -11.70 -6.85 -6.14
N ASP A 215 -10.51 -7.46 -6.26
CA ASP A 215 -10.32 -8.89 -6.54
C ASP A 215 -9.81 -9.63 -5.29
N CYS A 216 -10.40 -9.33 -4.13
CA CYS A 216 -9.99 -9.90 -2.85
C CYS A 216 -10.29 -11.41 -2.80
N GLN A 217 -9.27 -12.25 -2.94
CA GLN A 217 -9.34 -13.72 -2.88
C GLN A 217 -8.16 -14.33 -2.10
#